data_AF-A0A413QYE1-F1
#
_entry.id   AF-A0A413QYE1-F1
#
_cell.length_a   1.000
_cell.length_b   1.000
_cell.length_c   1.000
_cell.angle_alpha   90.00
_cell.angle_beta   90.00
_cell.angle_gamma   90.00
#
_symmetry.space_group_name_H-M   'P 1'
#
loop_
_entity.id
_entity.type
_entity.pdbx_description
1 polymer ?
#
loop_
_entity_poly.entity_id
_entity_poly.type
_entity_poly.pdbx_seq_one_letter_code
_entity_poly.pdbx_strand_id
1 'polypeptide(L)' 'MDKTIDDVWAIVPDYFNRKECEGCGCCISICPARAITMIERVDGSERPIVDMSKCIRCTRCMDACEIYKCYHA' A
#
# COMPACT_ATOMS: atom_id res chain seq x y z
N MET A 1 -24.84 -13.46 1.33
CA MET A 1 -24.05 -12.70 2.30
C MET A 1 -22.61 -13.14 2.15
N ASP A 2 -22.01 -12.84 1.00
CA ASP A 2 -20.57 -13.00 0.81
C ASP A 2 -20.05 -11.58 0.84
N LYS A 3 -19.61 -11.14 2.03
CA LYS A 3 -18.74 -9.98 2.09
C LYS A 3 -17.41 -10.50 1.59
N THR A 4 -17.25 -10.46 0.27
CA THR A 4 -16.00 -10.75 -0.41
C THR A 4 -14.90 -10.00 0.33
N ILE A 5 -13.75 -10.66 0.47
CA ILE A 5 -12.59 -10.15 1.22
C ILE A 5 -12.16 -8.73 0.74
N ASP A 6 -12.62 -8.30 -0.44
CA ASP A 6 -12.58 -6.95 -1.00
C ASP A 6 -13.25 -5.86 -0.13
N ASP A 7 -14.26 -6.18 0.67
CA ASP A 7 -15.01 -5.20 1.51
C ASP A 7 -14.31 -4.90 2.85
N VAL A 8 -13.37 -5.73 3.29
CA VAL A 8 -12.64 -5.52 4.57
C VAL A 8 -11.56 -4.44 4.42
N TRP A 9 -11.14 -4.13 3.19
CA TRP A 9 -10.13 -3.11 2.88
C TRP A 9 -10.63 -1.66 2.99
N ALA A 10 -11.92 -1.45 3.23
CA ALA A 10 -12.53 -0.11 3.30
C ALA A 10 -12.22 0.68 4.59
N ILE A 11 -11.50 0.10 5.56
CA ILE A 11 -11.22 0.71 6.87
C ILE A 11 -9.80 1.27 6.99
N VAL A 12 -8.92 1.01 6.01
CA VAL A 12 -7.58 1.62 5.92
C VAL A 12 -7.52 2.56 4.72
N PRO A 13 -7.04 3.81 4.87
CA PRO A 13 -6.84 4.71 3.74
C PRO A 13 -5.70 4.16 2.88
N ASP A 14 -6.06 3.25 1.97
CA ASP A 14 -5.10 2.48 1.22
C ASP A 14 -4.65 3.25 -0.02
N TYR A 15 -3.62 4.04 0.21
CA TYR A 15 -2.92 4.79 -0.83
C TYR A 15 -2.26 3.90 -1.89
N PHE A 16 -2.03 2.63 -1.56
CA PHE A 16 -1.33 1.63 -2.36
C PHE A 16 -2.26 0.55 -2.96
N ASN A 17 -3.57 0.64 -2.72
CA ASN A 17 -4.62 -0.19 -3.30
C ASN A 17 -5.03 0.29 -4.69
N ARG A 18 -4.26 1.19 -5.29
CA ARG A 18 -4.45 1.61 -6.67
C ARG A 18 -4.13 0.46 -7.59
N LYS A 19 -5.01 0.14 -8.55
CA LYS A 19 -4.81 -0.96 -9.51
C LYS A 19 -3.43 -0.95 -10.17
N GLU A 20 -2.85 0.23 -10.34
CA GLU A 20 -1.53 0.49 -10.92
C GLU A 20 -0.32 0.05 -10.06
N CYS A 21 -0.51 -0.28 -8.77
CA CYS A 21 0.58 -0.79 -7.95
C CYS A 21 1.09 -2.14 -8.48
N GLU A 22 2.35 -2.17 -8.91
CA GLU A 22 3.03 -3.36 -9.45
C GLU A 22 3.72 -4.21 -8.38
N GLY A 23 3.58 -3.86 -7.09
CA GLY A 23 4.18 -4.62 -6.01
C GLY A 23 5.71 -4.49 -5.89
N CYS A 24 6.31 -3.43 -6.45
CA CYS A 24 7.77 -3.26 -6.52
C CYS A 24 8.54 -3.25 -5.18
N GLY A 25 7.84 -3.05 -4.04
CA GLY A 25 8.47 -3.07 -2.72
C GLY A 25 9.34 -1.85 -2.37
N CYS A 26 9.34 -0.78 -3.17
CA CYS A 26 10.07 0.46 -2.83
C CYS A 26 9.56 1.07 -1.51
N CYS A 27 8.25 1.03 -1.28
CA CYS A 27 7.61 1.60 -0.09
C CYS A 27 8.05 0.90 1.22
N ILE A 28 8.16 -0.43 1.23
CA ILE A 28 8.62 -1.19 2.40
C ILE A 28 10.10 -0.91 2.67
N SER A 29 10.92 -0.81 1.62
CA SER A 29 12.35 -0.54 1.71
C SER A 29 12.66 0.83 2.31
N ILE A 30 11.87 1.86 1.96
CA ILE A 30 12.10 3.23 2.44
C ILE A 30 11.43 3.52 3.79
N CYS A 31 10.54 2.64 4.27
CA CYS A 31 9.73 2.92 5.47
C CYS A 31 10.59 2.87 6.75
N PRO A 32 10.85 4.00 7.42
CA PRO A 32 11.68 4.01 8.63
C PRO A 32 11.00 3.34 9.82
N ALA A 33 9.67 3.39 9.87
CA ALA A 33 8.87 2.77 10.93
C ALA A 33 8.59 1.28 10.68
N ARG A 34 9.03 0.73 9.53
CA ARG A 34 8.72 -0.64 9.10
C ARG A 34 7.23 -0.98 9.26
N ALA A 35 6.40 0.01 8.93
CA ALA A 35 4.96 -0.05 9.07
C ALA A 35 4.27 -0.68 7.85
N ILE A 36 5.03 -1.21 6.88
CA ILE A 36 4.51 -1.67 5.60
C ILE A 36 4.83 -3.15 5.43
N THR A 37 3.83 -3.95 5.03
CA THR A 37 3.96 -5.39 4.77
C THR A 37 3.38 -5.73 3.40
N MET A 38 4.06 -6.56 2.62
CA MET A 38 3.55 -7.05 1.32
C MET A 38 2.62 -8.23 1.55
N ILE A 39 1.42 -8.20 0.96
CA ILE A 39 0.46 -9.31 1.01
C ILE A 39 0.03 -9.65 -0.41
N GLU A 40 0.04 -10.95 -0.72
CA GLU A 40 -0.50 -11.50 -1.96
C GLU A 40 -2.03 -11.42 -1.98
N ARG A 41 -2.58 -10.91 -3.07
CA ARG A 41 -4.02 -10.78 -3.28
C ARG A 41 -4.57 -11.97 -4.06
N VAL A 42 -5.89 -12.06 -4.11
CA VAL A 42 -6.63 -13.11 -4.82
C VAL A 42 -6.32 -13.14 -6.32
N ASP A 43 -5.97 -11.98 -6.91
CA ASP A 43 -5.55 -11.85 -8.31
C ASP A 43 -4.08 -12.22 -8.55
N GLY A 44 -3.34 -12.66 -7.51
CA GLY A 44 -1.92 -12.99 -7.60
C GLY A 44 -0.98 -11.78 -7.58
N SER A 45 -1.50 -10.56 -7.38
CA SER A 45 -0.67 -9.37 -7.20
C SER A 45 -0.26 -9.18 -5.74
N GLU A 46 1.01 -8.83 -5.51
CA GLU A 46 1.49 -8.46 -4.18
C GLU A 46 1.31 -6.97 -3.95
N ARG A 47 0.64 -6.58 -2.86
CA ARG A 47 0.39 -5.18 -2.53
C ARG A 47 0.81 -4.84 -1.11
N PRO A 48 1.37 -3.64 -0.89
CA PRO A 48 1.77 -3.21 0.43
C PRO A 48 0.57 -2.78 1.25
N ILE A 49 0.48 -3.24 2.49
CA ILE A 49 -0.47 -2.81 3.50
C ILE A 49 0.26 -1.97 4.52
N VAL A 50 -0.34 -0.83 4.86
CA VAL A 50 0.22 0.08 5.86
C VAL A 50 -0.47 -0.15 7.21
N ASP A 51 0.33 -0.52 8.19
CA ASP A 51 -0.05 -0.54 9.60
C ASP A 51 -0.09 0.90 10.14
N MET A 52 -1.31 1.45 10.21
CA MET A 52 -1.52 2.82 10.69
C MET A 52 -1.17 3.02 12.17
N SER A 53 -1.03 1.95 12.96
CA SER A 53 -0.57 2.05 14.35
C SER A 53 0.93 2.35 14.45
N LYS A 54 1.72 1.89 13.47
CA LYS A 54 3.17 2.12 13.38
C LYS A 54 3.52 3.29 12.45
N CYS A 55 2.62 3.65 11.56
CA CYS A 55 2.86 4.70 10.57
C CYS A 55 3.04 6.06 11.24
N ILE A 56 4.26 6.60 11.17
CA ILE A 56 4.60 7.95 11.65
C ILE A 56 4.25 9.06 10.66
N ARG A 57 3.49 8.76 9.59
CA ARG A 57 3.06 9.71 8.54
C ARG A 57 4.19 10.53 7.91
N CYS A 58 5.35 9.91 7.69
CA CYS A 58 6.53 10.57 7.14
C CYS A 58 6.54 10.75 5.60
N THR A 59 5.46 10.36 4.91
CA THR A 59 5.25 10.44 3.43
C THR A 59 6.29 9.80 2.50
N ARG A 60 7.41 9.30 3.02
CA ARG A 60 8.50 8.68 2.22
C ARG A 60 8.05 7.58 1.25
N CYS A 61 7.06 6.79 1.64
CA CYS A 61 6.53 5.72 0.78
C CYS A 61 5.82 6.28 -0.47
N MET A 62 5.24 7.48 -0.38
CA MET A 62 4.65 8.21 -1.50
C MET A 62 5.76 8.80 -2.38
N ASP A 63 6.76 9.43 -1.78
CA ASP A 63 7.92 9.99 -2.47
C ASP A 63 8.82 8.94 -3.15
N ALA A 64 8.77 7.68 -2.71
CA ALA A 64 9.52 6.60 -3.36
C ALA A 64 8.73 5.91 -4.47
N CYS A 65 7.42 6.12 -4.56
CA CYS A 65 6.57 5.43 -5.51
C CYS A 65 6.45 6.24 -6.81
N GLU A 66 7.13 5.80 -7.86
CA GLU A 66 7.11 6.45 -9.17
C GLU A 66 5.70 6.49 -9.79
N ILE A 67 4.90 5.44 -9.60
CA ILE A 67 3.50 5.40 -10.01
C ILE A 67 2.69 6.50 -9.31
N TYR A 68 2.92 6.68 -8.00
CA TYR A 68 2.24 7.71 -7.23
C TYR A 68 2.67 9.12 -7.66
N LYS A 69 3.96 9.34 -7.94
CA LYS A 69 4.47 10.63 -8.46
C LYS A 69 3.82 11.03 -9.78
N CYS A 70 3.68 10.11 -10.73
CA CYS A 70 3.11 10.41 -12.05
C CYS A 70 1.65 10.89 -12.00
N TYR A 71 0.89 10.50 -10.97
CA TYR A 71 -0.53 10.91 -10.83
C TYR A 71 -0.68 12.28 -10.14
N HIS A 72 0.35 12.75 -9.45
CA HIS A 72 0.36 14.02 -8.71
C HIS A 72 1.35 15.05 -9.28
N ALA A 73 1.83 14.82 -10.51
CA ALA A 73 2.66 15.75 -11.28
C ALA A 73 1.80 16.66 -12.18
#